data_AF-A0A7K2ED61-F1
#
_entry.id   AF-A0A7K2ED61-F1
#
_cell.length_a   1.000
_cell.length_b   1.000
_cell.length_c   1.000
_cell.angle_alpha   90.00
_cell.angle_beta   90.00
_cell.angle_gamma   90.00
#
_symmetry.space_group_name_H-M   'P 1'
#
loop_
_entity.id
_entity.type
_entity.pdbx_description
1 polymer ?
#
loop_
_entity_poly.entity_id
_entity_poly.type
_entity_poly.pdbx_seq_one_letter_code
_entity_poly.pdbx_strand_id
1 'polypeptide(L)'
;MTAVTEIRLPQFGMGMQEGTIITWLKREGDPVTAGEVVAEIEAEKVTEELVATGGGVLQRILVPEGETVAVNELLAVIAPAGIVAADAGEDPRKTVMD
;
A
#
# COMPACT_ATOMS: atom_id res chain seq x y z
N MET A 1 14.37 15.22 7.69
CA MET A 1 13.49 14.07 7.99
C MET A 1 13.13 13.45 6.68
N THR A 2 13.70 12.29 6.38
CA THR A 2 13.40 11.56 5.15
C THR A 2 12.07 10.84 5.35
N ALA A 3 10.99 11.37 4.80
CA ALA A 3 9.66 10.79 4.96
C ALA A 3 9.47 9.67 3.94
N VAL A 4 9.50 8.42 4.41
CA VAL A 4 9.02 7.25 3.65
C VAL A 4 7.53 7.11 3.99
N THR A 5 6.70 6.91 2.98
CA THR A 5 5.27 6.72 3.12
C THR A 5 4.91 5.31 2.66
N GLU A 6 4.33 4.55 3.58
CA GLU A 6 3.79 3.23 3.31
C GLU A 6 2.36 3.34 2.79
N ILE A 7 2.08 2.69 1.66
CA ILE A 7 0.73 2.51 1.15
C ILE A 7 0.24 1.16 1.67
N ARG A 8 -0.75 1.19 2.56
CA ARG A 8 -1.36 0.00 3.16
C ARG A 8 -2.82 -0.08 2.75
N LEU A 9 -3.40 -1.28 2.72
CA LEU A 9 -4.82 -1.46 2.47
C LEU A 9 -5.63 -0.84 3.62
N PRO A 10 -6.42 0.24 3.39
CA PRO A 10 -7.23 0.82 4.43
C PRO A 10 -8.46 -0.06 4.67
N GLN A 11 -9.07 0.08 5.85
CA GLN A 11 -10.30 -0.61 6.18
C GLN A 11 -11.50 0.19 5.64
N PHE A 12 -12.11 -0.26 4.55
CA PHE A 12 -13.34 0.29 4.02
C PHE A 12 -14.55 -0.32 4.76
N GLY A 13 -14.81 0.17 5.98
CA GLY A 13 -16.01 -0.15 6.77
C GLY A 13 -15.84 -1.24 7.84
N MET A 14 -16.88 -1.40 8.68
CA MET A 14 -16.90 -2.37 9.79
C MET A 14 -17.21 -3.78 9.26
N GLY A 15 -16.22 -4.45 8.69
CA GLY A 15 -16.39 -5.82 8.17
C GLY A 15 -15.34 -6.22 7.15
N MET A 16 -14.66 -5.25 6.54
CA MET A 16 -13.57 -5.53 5.61
C MET A 16 -12.40 -6.18 6.35
N GLN A 17 -12.00 -7.35 5.86
CA GLN A 17 -10.86 -8.13 6.36
C GLN A 17 -9.74 -8.23 5.32
N GLU A 18 -10.09 -8.26 4.04
CA GLU A 18 -9.19 -8.40 2.90
C GLU A 18 -9.75 -7.65 1.69
N GLY A 19 -8.89 -7.35 0.73
CA GLY A 19 -9.23 -6.71 -0.54
C GLY A 19 -8.28 -7.17 -1.65
N THR A 20 -8.74 -7.13 -2.89
CA THR A 20 -7.96 -7.54 -4.06
C THR A 20 -7.56 -6.34 -4.88
N ILE A 21 -6.29 -6.21 -5.26
CA ILE A 21 -5.87 -5.13 -6.16
C ILE A 21 -6.38 -5.44 -7.57
N ILE A 22 -7.21 -4.56 -8.12
CA ILE A 22 -7.76 -4.72 -9.47
C ILE A 22 -6.81 -4.12 -10.50
N THR A 23 -6.31 -2.91 -10.25
CA THR A 23 -5.39 -2.24 -11.16
C THR A 23 -4.49 -1.25 -10.43
N TRP A 24 -3.25 -1.13 -10.89
CA TRP A 24 -2.34 -0.07 -10.47
C TRP A 24 -2.41 1.09 -11.47
N LEU A 25 -2.79 2.27 -10.99
CA LEU A 25 -2.78 3.51 -11.78
C LEU A 25 -1.39 4.15 -11.81
N LYS A 26 -0.51 3.78 -10.88
CA LYS A 26 0.87 4.24 -10.77
C LYS A 26 1.84 3.06 -10.85
N ARG A 27 3.06 3.33 -11.32
CA ARG A 27 4.11 2.32 -11.51
C ARG A 27 5.35 2.67 -10.71
N GLU A 28 6.20 1.69 -10.47
CA GLU A 28 7.49 1.92 -9.81
C GLU A 28 8.31 2.95 -10.60
N GLY A 29 8.80 3.99 -9.92
CA GLY A 29 9.46 5.15 -10.48
C GLY A 29 8.56 6.32 -10.83
N ASP A 30 7.23 6.18 -10.74
CA ASP A 30 6.28 7.23 -11.09
C ASP A 30 6.09 8.23 -9.91
N PRO A 31 5.96 9.53 -10.18
CA PRO A 31 5.67 10.51 -9.14
C PRO A 31 4.23 10.35 -8.62
N VAL A 32 4.09 10.40 -7.30
CA VAL A 32 2.82 10.30 -6.59
C VAL A 32 2.63 11.51 -5.69
N THR A 33 1.41 12.05 -5.64
CA THR A 33 1.05 13.15 -4.73
C THR A 33 0.12 12.66 -3.61
N ALA A 34 0.23 13.24 -2.42
CA ALA A 34 -0.73 12.96 -1.35
C ALA A 34 -2.16 13.33 -1.81
N GLY A 35 -3.11 12.43 -1.64
CA GLY A 35 -4.48 12.60 -2.15
C GLY A 35 -4.68 12.13 -3.60
N GLU A 36 -3.65 11.61 -4.26
CA GLU A 36 -3.76 11.04 -5.62
C GLU A 36 -4.13 9.55 -5.56
N VAL A 37 -4.97 9.09 -6.48
CA VAL A 37 -5.33 7.67 -6.60
C VAL A 37 -4.18 6.90 -7.23
N VAL A 38 -3.72 5.85 -6.56
CA VAL A 38 -2.56 5.03 -6.98
C VAL A 38 -2.95 3.65 -7.49
N ALA A 39 -4.07 3.10 -7.01
CA ALA A 39 -4.59 1.80 -7.39
C ALA A 39 -6.10 1.73 -7.14
N GLU A 40 -6.74 0.73 -7.72
CA GLU A 40 -8.13 0.35 -7.43
C GLU A 40 -8.13 -1.00 -6.72
N ILE A 41 -8.92 -1.12 -5.67
CA ILE A 41 -9.09 -2.37 -4.92
C ILE A 41 -10.55 -2.79 -4.95
N GLU A 42 -10.81 -4.09 -4.89
CA GLU A 42 -12.15 -4.66 -4.76
C GLU A 42 -12.25 -5.44 -3.46
N ALA A 43 -13.28 -5.13 -2.67
CA ALA A 43 -13.63 -5.83 -1.43
C ALA A 43 -15.13 -6.12 -1.43
N GLU A 44 -15.52 -7.37 -1.19
CA GLU A 44 -16.94 -7.78 -1.14
C GLU A 44 -17.82 -7.29 -2.32
N LYS A 45 -17.26 -7.26 -3.54
CA LYS A 45 -17.89 -6.73 -4.77
C LYS A 45 -18.10 -5.21 -4.80
N VAL A 46 -17.40 -4.48 -3.95
CA VAL A 46 -17.30 -3.02 -3.97
C VAL A 46 -15.91 -2.64 -4.42
N THR A 47 -15.82 -1.82 -5.45
CA THR A 47 -14.55 -1.26 -5.92
C THR A 47 -14.31 0.07 -5.20
N GLU A 48 -13.16 0.18 -4.53
CA GLU A 48 -12.73 1.37 -3.81
C GLU A 48 -11.40 1.88 -4.39
N GLU A 49 -11.21 3.20 -4.34
CA GLU A 49 -10.02 3.86 -4.85
C GLU A 49 -8.96 3.97 -3.74
N LEU A 50 -7.77 3.43 -4.00
CA LEU A 50 -6.64 3.53 -3.08
C LEU A 50 -5.94 4.87 -3.28
N VAL A 51 -6.07 5.75 -2.29
CA VAL A 51 -5.49 7.09 -2.31
C VAL A 51 -4.17 7.13 -1.55
N ALA A 52 -3.15 7.78 -2.13
CA ALA A 52 -1.86 7.96 -1.48
C ALA A 52 -1.97 8.86 -0.23
N THR A 53 -1.44 8.37 0.88
CA THR A 53 -1.38 9.11 2.16
C THR A 53 -0.23 10.13 2.21
N GLY A 54 0.68 10.10 1.24
CA GLY A 54 1.87 10.94 1.15
C GLY A 54 2.33 11.13 -0.30
N GLY A 55 3.31 12.02 -0.49
CA GLY A 55 3.83 12.37 -1.82
C GLY A 55 5.32 12.04 -1.97
N GLY A 56 5.73 11.71 -3.19
CA GLY A 56 7.10 11.31 -3.52
C GLY A 56 7.16 10.55 -4.84
N VAL A 57 7.98 9.53 -4.89
CA VAL A 57 8.09 8.58 -6.01
C VAL A 57 7.65 7.21 -5.51
N LEU A 58 6.84 6.50 -6.30
CA LEU A 58 6.49 5.12 -6.00
C LEU A 58 7.75 4.27 -6.15
N GLN A 59 8.39 3.91 -5.04
CA GLN A 59 9.68 3.22 -5.07
C GLN A 59 9.53 1.75 -5.41
N ARG A 60 8.50 1.12 -4.83
CA ARG A 60 8.28 -0.32 -5.00
C ARG A 60 6.81 -0.69 -4.83
N ILE A 61 6.35 -1.60 -5.68
CA ILE A 61 5.06 -2.30 -5.51
C ILE A 61 5.37 -3.68 -4.93
N LEU A 62 4.80 -3.97 -3.77
CA LEU A 62 4.98 -5.25 -3.08
C LEU A 62 3.89 -6.25 -3.46
N VAL A 63 2.70 -5.73 -3.79
CA VAL A 63 1.51 -6.52 -4.11
C VAL A 63 1.08 -6.23 -5.55
N PRO A 64 1.15 -7.21 -6.47
CA PRO A 64 0.75 -7.04 -7.86
C PRO A 64 -0.78 -6.96 -8.04
N GLU A 65 -1.18 -6.56 -9.24
CA GLU A 65 -2.59 -6.65 -9.67
C GLU A 65 -3.08 -8.11 -9.66
N GLY A 66 -4.33 -8.31 -9.24
CA GLY A 66 -4.97 -9.61 -9.07
C GLY A 66 -4.69 -10.31 -7.74
N GLU A 67 -3.88 -9.72 -6.85
CA GLU A 67 -3.53 -10.31 -5.56
C GLU A 67 -4.44 -9.80 -4.43
N THR A 68 -4.84 -10.72 -3.54
CA THR A 68 -5.70 -10.46 -2.38
C THR A 68 -4.85 -10.32 -1.12
N VAL A 69 -5.09 -9.26 -0.37
CA VAL A 69 -4.28 -8.84 0.79
C VAL A 69 -5.13 -8.44 1.96
N ALA A 70 -4.60 -8.57 3.18
CA ALA A 70 -5.34 -8.25 4.39
C ALA A 70 -5.38 -6.73 4.67
N VAL A 71 -6.38 -6.31 5.44
CA VAL A 71 -6.46 -4.92 5.92
C VAL A 71 -5.24 -4.56 6.77
N ASN A 72 -4.69 -3.37 6.56
CA ASN A 72 -3.41 -2.87 7.08
C ASN A 72 -2.15 -3.51 6.50
N GLU A 73 -2.26 -4.43 5.53
CA GLU A 73 -1.12 -5.00 4.84
C GLU A 73 -0.44 -3.98 3.93
N LEU A 74 0.87 -4.10 3.79
CA LEU A 74 1.70 -3.18 3.02
C LEU A 74 1.65 -3.52 1.53
N LEU A 75 1.16 -2.58 0.73
CA LEU A 75 0.94 -2.75 -0.71
C LEU A 75 2.09 -2.18 -1.54
N ALA A 76 2.55 -0.98 -1.16
CA ALA A 76 3.62 -0.28 -1.86
C ALA A 76 4.31 0.73 -0.95
N VAL A 77 5.45 1.24 -1.40
CA VAL A 77 6.23 2.25 -0.67
C VAL A 77 6.51 3.44 -1.56
N ILE A 78 6.26 4.63 -1.01
CA ILE A 78 6.56 5.92 -1.62
C ILE A 78 7.71 6.56 -0.84
N ALA A 79 8.72 7.05 -1.54
CA ALA A 79 9.81 7.81 -0.93
C ALA A 79 10.28 8.93 -1.87
N PRO A 80 10.91 9.99 -1.35
CA PRO A 80 11.55 11.00 -2.20
C PRO A 80 12.70 10.39 -3.01
N ALA A 81 12.93 10.95 -4.20
CA ALA A 81 13.99 10.51 -5.10
C ALA A 81 15.37 10.53 -4.40
N GLY A 82 16.06 9.38 -4.42
CA GLY A 82 17.35 9.18 -3.75
C GLY A 82 17.29 8.37 -2.45
N ILE A 83 16.11 7.92 -2.03
CA ILE A 83 15.92 7.11 -0.82
C ILE A 83 15.37 5.75 -1.19
N VAL A 84 16.21 4.72 -1.10
CA VAL A 84 15.75 3.35 -1.15
C VAL A 84 15.10 3.02 0.20
N ALA A 85 13.82 2.66 0.20
CA ALA A 85 13.14 2.17 1.39
C ALA A 85 13.72 0.81 1.75
N ALA A 86 14.73 0.81 2.61
CA ALA A 86 15.20 -0.37 3.29
C ALA A 86 14.25 -0.67 4.45
N ASP A 87 13.75 -1.90 4.50
CA ASP A 87 13.08 -2.53 5.65
C ASP A 87 11.69 -2.01 6.04
N ALA A 88 10.68 -2.41 5.24
CA ALA A 88 9.31 -2.55 5.71
C ALA A 88 8.89 -4.02 5.58
N GLY A 89 9.53 -4.85 6.40
CA GLY A 89 9.39 -6.30 6.40
C GLY A 89 9.65 -6.88 7.79
N GLU A 90 9.16 -6.23 8.84
CA GLU A 90 9.02 -6.88 10.13
C GLU A 90 7.55 -6.84 10.52
N ASP A 91 6.92 -8.01 10.46
CA ASP A 91 5.68 -8.31 11.14
C ASP A 91 6.07 -8.76 12.57
N PRO A 92 6.01 -7.91 13.61
CA PRO A 92 6.44 -8.29 14.95
C PRO A 92 5.47 -9.25 15.67
N ARG A 93 4.49 -9.87 15.00
CA ARG A 93 3.47 -10.72 15.67
C ARG A 93 3.74 -12.23 15.66
N LYS A 94 5.01 -12.63 15.77
CA LYS A 94 5.37 -14.02 16.15
C LYS A 94 6.43 -14.06 17.26
N THR A 95 6.29 -13.20 18.27
CA THR A 95 6.98 -13.38 19.56
C THR A 95 5.98 -13.28 20.71
N VAL A 96 6.06 -14.25 21.63
CA VAL A 96 5.20 -14.61 22.78
C VAL A 96 4.18 -15.72 22.44
N MET A 97 4.20 -16.91 23.05
CA MET A 97 4.71 -17.37 24.34
C MET A 97 5.24 -18.81 24.22
N ASP A 98 6.25 -19.10 25.04
CA ASP A 98 6.82 -20.39 25.46
C ASP A 98 5.86 -21.60 25.47
#